data_AF-A2DTC3-F1
#
_entry.id   AF-A2DTC3-F1
#
_cell.length_a   1.000
_cell.length_b   1.000
_cell.length_c   1.000
_cell.angle_alpha   90.00
_cell.angle_beta   90.00
_cell.angle_gamma   90.00
#
_symmetry.space_group_name_H-M   'P 1'
#
loop_
_entity.id
_entity.type
_entity.pdbx_description
1 polymer ?
#
loop_
_entity_poly.entity_id
_entity_poly.type
_entity_poly.pdbx_seq_one_letter_code
_entity_poly.pdbx_strand_id
1 'polypeptide(L)'
;MYAKVKTGTNQFNALKSDSDDAQVEEEEEVHEIPVDPKSNLGKFQQISKNAKTLPELAKAFDTFIRSFGKSSRTYNNKFDTYDGLTVKEYDDILTARIQCYNDRVPQEVLDDAYSKYSSFKSPDLRSLLVDTIKGLKSKNQNGQGALLLIADVLSREPDLFTKDLLTFEGKELIDAAPALGFIYAYVIQNSAKPPTGKFVLRMFCPVFLNPEASLGGLAVCGAHCAMRALRHYHDPRVTAFHFAVIDRLVRDKSTNRATHISQVFDKFSKAMRITRMDKYVSAIITVFDDMPQYRNELLVANAKDSKLFVDGWVEYNKEHEDGVKAFKEVTDQLIYETLYKFPRETIVGDSDNIRLMNKEIQLNKRSVREIILGLVAGAVFVSHYYLELF
;
A
#
# COMPACT_ATOMS: atom_id res chain seq x y z
N MET A 1 -36.70 -13.79 41.86
CA MET A 1 -36.87 -12.82 40.76
C MET A 1 -36.19 -13.42 39.53
N TYR A 2 -36.98 -13.93 38.60
CA TYR A 2 -36.51 -14.58 37.37
C TYR A 2 -36.43 -13.55 36.23
N ALA A 3 -35.37 -13.58 35.44
CA ALA A 3 -35.42 -13.20 34.03
C ALA A 3 -34.61 -14.21 33.21
N LYS A 4 -35.33 -14.87 32.31
CA LYS A 4 -34.95 -16.02 31.49
C LYS A 4 -33.90 -15.66 30.45
N VAL A 5 -32.90 -16.55 30.33
CA VAL A 5 -32.08 -16.74 29.14
C VAL A 5 -32.99 -17.18 27.99
N LYS A 6 -32.97 -16.45 26.87
CA LYS A 6 -33.51 -16.94 25.59
C LYS A 6 -32.35 -17.46 24.75
N THR A 7 -32.15 -18.77 24.82
CA THR A 7 -31.49 -19.54 23.77
C THR A 7 -32.48 -19.69 22.61
N GLY A 8 -32.08 -19.24 21.42
CA GLY A 8 -32.82 -19.43 20.18
C GLY A 8 -32.00 -20.28 19.23
N THR A 9 -32.09 -21.60 19.39
CA THR A 9 -31.82 -22.59 18.35
C THR A 9 -32.76 -22.35 17.16
N ASN A 10 -32.22 -22.34 15.94
CA ASN A 10 -32.96 -22.85 14.79
C ASN A 10 -32.02 -23.74 13.97
N GLN A 11 -32.27 -25.03 14.11
CA GLN A 11 -31.68 -26.12 13.37
C GLN A 11 -32.25 -26.12 11.95
N PHE A 12 -31.37 -26.30 10.97
CA PHE A 12 -31.73 -26.66 9.61
C PHE A 12 -32.39 -28.05 9.60
N ASN A 13 -33.59 -28.15 9.03
CA ASN A 13 -34.15 -29.38 8.49
C ASN A 13 -35.26 -29.06 7.47
N ALA A 14 -35.07 -29.48 6.22
CA ALA A 14 -36.14 -29.92 5.32
C ALA A 14 -35.56 -30.86 4.27
N LEU A 15 -36.17 -32.04 4.15
CA LEU A 15 -35.79 -33.22 3.38
C LEU A 15 -36.36 -33.21 1.95
N LYS A 16 -35.73 -34.04 1.13
CA LYS A 16 -35.89 -34.47 -0.29
C LYS A 16 -37.31 -34.67 -0.85
N SER A 17 -37.38 -34.66 -2.19
CA SER A 17 -38.15 -35.64 -2.99
C SER A 17 -37.45 -35.94 -4.32
N ASP A 18 -37.23 -37.22 -4.60
CA ASP A 18 -36.65 -37.81 -5.82
C ASP A 18 -37.71 -37.95 -6.95
N SER A 19 -37.28 -37.93 -8.21
CA SER A 19 -37.74 -38.87 -9.26
C SER A 19 -36.88 -38.79 -10.53
N ASP A 20 -36.68 -39.96 -11.12
CA ASP A 20 -35.67 -40.35 -12.12
C ASP A 20 -36.13 -40.26 -13.59
N ASP A 21 -35.11 -40.36 -14.45
CA ASP A 21 -35.01 -41.06 -15.75
C ASP A 21 -35.27 -40.37 -17.11
N ALA A 22 -34.14 -40.27 -17.87
CA ALA A 22 -33.87 -40.70 -19.27
C ALA A 22 -34.71 -40.11 -20.44
N GLN A 23 -34.21 -39.82 -21.66
CA GLN A 23 -32.93 -39.95 -22.38
C GLN A 23 -33.02 -39.12 -23.70
N VAL A 24 -31.87 -38.61 -24.18
CA VAL A 24 -31.34 -38.44 -25.58
C VAL A 24 -32.25 -37.96 -26.74
N GLU A 25 -31.86 -36.87 -27.42
CA GLU A 25 -31.42 -36.82 -28.85
C GLU A 25 -30.92 -35.42 -29.26
N GLU A 26 -30.14 -35.40 -30.35
CA GLU A 26 -29.22 -34.36 -30.85
C GLU A 26 -29.88 -33.17 -31.57
N GLU A 27 -29.01 -32.18 -31.86
CA GLU A 27 -29.13 -31.04 -32.77
C GLU A 27 -29.81 -29.77 -32.23
N GLU A 28 -29.04 -28.69 -32.14
CA GLU A 28 -29.50 -27.31 -32.41
C GLU A 28 -28.24 -26.41 -32.53
N GLU A 29 -27.98 -25.82 -33.69
CA GLU A 29 -28.52 -24.51 -34.10
C GLU A 29 -28.27 -23.42 -33.06
N VAL A 30 -27.64 -22.32 -33.51
CA VAL A 30 -27.35 -21.13 -32.69
C VAL A 30 -28.68 -20.45 -32.35
N HIS A 31 -29.36 -20.96 -31.33
CA HIS A 31 -30.52 -20.33 -30.73
C HIS A 31 -30.07 -19.25 -29.76
N GLU A 32 -30.58 -18.04 -29.94
CA GLU A 32 -30.62 -17.04 -28.88
C GLU A 32 -31.27 -17.70 -27.65
N ILE A 33 -30.48 -17.88 -26.60
CA ILE A 33 -30.93 -18.51 -25.35
C ILE A 33 -32.18 -17.77 -24.88
N PRO A 34 -33.33 -18.46 -24.71
CA PRO A 34 -34.53 -17.85 -24.16
C PRO A 34 -34.22 -17.31 -22.77
N VAL A 35 -34.22 -15.99 -22.66
CA VAL A 35 -33.95 -15.30 -21.40
C VAL A 35 -35.17 -15.54 -20.50
N ASP A 36 -35.06 -16.40 -19.48
CA ASP A 36 -36.10 -16.49 -18.45
C ASP A 36 -36.15 -15.15 -17.70
N PRO A 37 -37.22 -14.35 -17.86
CA PRO A 37 -37.32 -13.03 -17.22
C PRO A 37 -37.41 -13.12 -15.70
N LYS A 38 -37.63 -14.32 -15.14
CA LYS A 38 -37.65 -14.57 -13.69
C LYS A 38 -36.26 -14.76 -13.09
N SER A 39 -35.25 -15.05 -13.92
CA SER A 39 -33.86 -15.14 -13.46
C SER A 39 -33.25 -13.75 -13.22
N ASN A 40 -32.28 -13.66 -12.32
CA ASN A 40 -31.55 -12.41 -12.04
C ASN A 40 -30.83 -11.90 -13.30
N LEU A 41 -30.16 -12.80 -14.02
CA LEU A 41 -29.52 -12.50 -15.29
C LEU A 41 -30.52 -11.97 -16.32
N GLY A 42 -31.65 -12.63 -16.50
CA GLY A 42 -32.63 -12.21 -17.50
C GLY A 42 -33.26 -10.85 -17.21
N LYS A 43 -33.54 -10.58 -15.93
CA LYS A 43 -33.98 -9.25 -15.48
C LYS A 43 -32.92 -8.19 -15.75
N PHE A 44 -31.64 -8.47 -15.49
CA PHE A 44 -30.56 -7.54 -15.78
C PHE A 44 -30.40 -7.27 -17.28
N GLN A 45 -30.44 -8.31 -18.11
CA GLN A 45 -30.35 -8.20 -19.56
C GLN A 45 -31.48 -7.34 -20.14
N GLN A 46 -32.70 -7.47 -19.62
CA GLN A 46 -33.83 -6.63 -20.01
C GLN A 46 -33.59 -5.15 -19.64
N ILE A 47 -33.11 -4.87 -18.43
CA ILE A 47 -32.83 -3.49 -17.96
C ILE A 47 -31.68 -2.85 -18.76
N SER A 48 -30.65 -3.65 -19.09
CA SER A 48 -29.43 -3.19 -19.73
C SER A 48 -29.43 -3.34 -21.27
N LYS A 49 -30.55 -3.72 -21.88
CA LYS A 49 -30.67 -4.02 -23.32
C LYS A 49 -30.17 -2.89 -24.22
N ASN A 50 -30.43 -1.64 -23.82
CA ASN A 50 -30.13 -0.45 -24.63
C ASN A 50 -28.87 0.30 -24.17
N ALA A 51 -28.11 -0.22 -23.20
CA ALA A 51 -26.91 0.43 -22.72
C ALA A 51 -25.79 0.31 -23.77
N LYS A 52 -25.30 1.46 -24.24
CA LYS A 52 -24.21 1.55 -25.24
C LYS A 52 -22.95 2.21 -24.68
N THR A 53 -23.03 2.71 -23.45
CA THR A 53 -21.94 3.41 -22.76
C THR A 53 -21.85 2.94 -21.32
N LEU A 54 -20.68 3.14 -20.70
CA LEU A 54 -20.47 2.77 -19.30
C LEU A 54 -21.42 3.51 -18.33
N PRO A 55 -21.69 4.82 -18.47
CA PRO A 55 -22.67 5.50 -17.63
C PRO A 55 -24.11 4.98 -17.77
N GLU A 56 -24.51 4.54 -18.97
CA GLU A 56 -25.82 3.91 -19.17
C GLU A 56 -25.89 2.54 -18.50
N LEU A 57 -24.82 1.74 -18.62
CA LEU A 57 -24.73 0.44 -17.95
C LEU A 57 -24.72 0.60 -16.42
N ALA A 58 -24.05 1.63 -15.90
CA ALA A 58 -24.05 1.97 -14.47
C ALA A 58 -25.47 2.30 -13.96
N LYS A 59 -26.26 3.05 -14.73
CA LYS A 59 -27.67 3.34 -14.42
C LYS A 59 -28.55 2.08 -14.45
N ALA A 60 -28.28 1.18 -15.40
CA ALA A 60 -28.95 -0.13 -15.46
C ALA A 60 -28.65 -0.95 -14.20
N PHE A 61 -27.40 -1.01 -13.74
CA PHE A 61 -27.01 -1.63 -12.48
C PHE A 61 -27.71 -1.03 -11.26
N ASP A 62 -27.77 0.30 -11.18
CA ASP A 62 -28.47 0.97 -10.08
C ASP A 62 -29.96 0.57 -10.03
N THR A 63 -30.60 0.48 -11.20
CA THR A 63 -32.00 0.07 -11.33
C THR A 63 -32.17 -1.40 -10.95
N PHE A 64 -31.27 -2.26 -11.40
CA PHE A 64 -31.25 -3.68 -11.06
C PHE A 64 -31.11 -3.90 -9.56
N ILE A 65 -30.12 -3.29 -8.90
CA ILE A 65 -29.88 -3.43 -7.46
C ILE A 65 -31.07 -2.93 -6.62
N ARG A 66 -31.72 -1.84 -7.05
CA ARG A 66 -32.91 -1.29 -6.38
C ARG A 66 -34.14 -2.18 -6.51
N SER A 67 -34.20 -3.00 -7.56
CA SER A 67 -35.33 -3.88 -7.83
C SER A 67 -35.49 -5.04 -6.83
N PHE A 68 -34.46 -5.30 -6.01
CA PHE A 68 -34.47 -6.31 -4.93
C PHE A 68 -34.99 -5.77 -3.59
N GLY A 69 -35.42 -4.50 -3.53
CA GLY A 69 -35.95 -3.89 -2.30
C GLY A 69 -34.88 -3.59 -1.24
N LYS A 70 -35.33 -3.37 0.00
CA LYS A 70 -34.44 -3.13 1.15
C LYS A 70 -33.91 -4.47 1.68
N SER A 71 -32.68 -4.85 1.35
CA SER A 71 -32.01 -5.95 2.05
C SER A 71 -31.37 -5.45 3.36
N SER A 72 -31.01 -6.40 4.24
CA SER A 72 -30.27 -6.15 5.49
C SER A 72 -28.82 -5.71 5.26
N ARG A 73 -28.24 -5.94 4.06
CA ARG A 73 -26.88 -5.57 3.68
C ARG A 73 -26.91 -4.57 2.52
N THR A 74 -26.58 -3.32 2.81
CA THR A 74 -26.47 -2.24 1.82
C THR A 74 -25.07 -1.65 1.90
N TYR A 75 -24.60 -1.05 0.80
CA TYR A 75 -23.38 -0.25 0.84
C TYR A 75 -23.51 0.84 1.91
N ASN A 76 -22.55 0.86 2.83
CA ASN A 76 -22.45 1.88 3.86
C ASN A 76 -21.58 3.02 3.35
N ASN A 77 -22.13 4.24 3.27
CA ASN A 77 -21.38 5.43 2.86
C ASN A 77 -20.57 6.06 4.02
N LYS A 78 -20.36 5.31 5.09
CA LYS A 78 -19.45 5.60 6.19
C LYS A 78 -18.50 4.43 6.37
N PHE A 79 -17.31 4.71 6.91
CA PHE A 79 -16.44 3.64 7.39
C PHE A 79 -16.99 3.05 8.68
N ASP A 80 -16.75 1.75 8.85
CA ASP A 80 -16.98 1.05 10.10
C ASP A 80 -16.00 1.54 11.17
N THR A 81 -16.46 1.58 12.42
CA THR A 81 -15.63 2.00 13.54
C THR A 81 -14.56 0.95 13.77
N TYR A 82 -13.30 1.35 13.93
CA TYR A 82 -12.21 0.44 14.31
C TYR A 82 -11.95 0.44 15.82
N ASP A 83 -12.55 1.37 16.56
CA ASP A 83 -12.38 1.47 18.01
C ASP A 83 -12.90 0.21 18.71
N GLY A 84 -12.05 -0.42 19.51
CA GLY A 84 -12.39 -1.63 20.26
C GLY A 84 -12.47 -2.92 19.43
N LEU A 85 -12.20 -2.86 18.12
CA LEU A 85 -12.14 -4.05 17.26
C LEU A 85 -10.72 -4.58 17.14
N THR A 86 -10.58 -5.90 17.12
CA THR A 86 -9.33 -6.54 16.73
C THR A 86 -9.09 -6.41 15.23
N VAL A 87 -7.83 -6.61 14.82
CA VAL A 87 -7.44 -6.69 13.40
C VAL A 87 -8.32 -7.70 12.64
N LYS A 88 -8.58 -8.87 13.22
CA LYS A 88 -9.38 -9.91 12.57
C LYS A 88 -10.84 -9.48 12.40
N GLU A 89 -11.46 -8.95 13.46
CA GLU A 89 -12.87 -8.52 13.39
C GLU A 89 -13.08 -7.41 12.35
N TYR A 90 -12.13 -6.46 12.24
CA TYR A 90 -12.21 -5.44 11.19
C TYR A 90 -12.04 -6.02 9.78
N ASP A 91 -11.15 -7.00 9.61
CA ASP A 91 -10.96 -7.69 8.32
C ASP A 91 -12.20 -8.48 7.90
N ASP A 92 -12.91 -9.09 8.86
CA ASP A 92 -14.19 -9.76 8.64
C ASP A 92 -15.29 -8.75 8.21
N ILE A 93 -15.35 -7.57 8.85
CA ILE A 93 -16.26 -6.48 8.45
C ILE A 93 -15.94 -5.99 7.04
N LEU A 94 -14.66 -5.78 6.71
CA LEU A 94 -14.25 -5.36 5.37
C LEU A 94 -14.67 -6.38 4.32
N THR A 95 -14.52 -7.67 4.61
CA THR A 95 -14.98 -8.76 3.74
C THR A 95 -16.49 -8.72 3.53
N ALA A 96 -17.26 -8.53 4.61
CA ALA A 96 -18.71 -8.39 4.50
C ALA A 96 -19.13 -7.15 3.67
N ARG A 97 -18.37 -6.05 3.78
CA ARG A 97 -18.59 -4.82 3.01
C ARG A 97 -18.36 -5.04 1.51
N ILE A 98 -17.32 -5.78 1.14
CA ILE A 98 -17.03 -6.15 -0.27
C ILE A 98 -18.16 -7.03 -0.82
N GLN A 99 -18.69 -7.95 -0.01
CA GLN A 99 -19.73 -8.90 -0.39
C GLN A 99 -21.16 -8.33 -0.33
N CYS A 100 -21.34 -7.03 -0.05
CA CYS A 100 -22.67 -6.45 0.19
C CYS A 100 -23.62 -6.53 -1.02
N TYR A 101 -23.09 -6.79 -2.22
CA TYR A 101 -23.88 -6.96 -3.44
C TYR A 101 -24.06 -8.42 -3.87
N ASN A 102 -23.35 -9.38 -3.27
CA ASN A 102 -23.34 -10.77 -3.75
C ASN A 102 -24.73 -11.42 -3.76
N ASP A 103 -25.58 -11.08 -2.79
CA ASP A 103 -26.94 -11.62 -2.70
C ASP A 103 -27.87 -11.07 -3.81
N ARG A 104 -27.50 -9.96 -4.46
CA ARG A 104 -28.32 -9.25 -5.46
C ARG A 104 -27.74 -9.38 -6.86
N VAL A 105 -26.43 -9.40 -6.97
CA VAL A 105 -25.68 -9.38 -8.21
C VAL A 105 -24.83 -10.66 -8.24
N PRO A 106 -25.40 -11.77 -8.74
CA PRO A 106 -24.65 -13.00 -8.91
C PRO A 106 -23.56 -12.83 -9.98
N GLN A 107 -22.57 -13.73 -9.97
CA GLN A 107 -21.41 -13.66 -10.84
C GLN A 107 -21.78 -13.62 -12.33
N GLU A 108 -22.80 -14.36 -12.75
CA GLU A 108 -23.35 -14.37 -14.11
C GLU A 108 -23.78 -12.98 -14.61
N VAL A 109 -24.29 -12.12 -13.72
CA VAL A 109 -24.68 -10.74 -14.07
C VAL A 109 -23.46 -9.86 -14.26
N LEU A 110 -22.40 -10.07 -13.47
CA LEU A 110 -21.11 -9.38 -13.65
C LEU A 110 -20.43 -9.82 -14.95
N ASP A 111 -20.52 -11.10 -15.30
CA ASP A 111 -19.94 -11.63 -16.54
C ASP A 111 -20.69 -11.11 -17.79
N ASP A 112 -22.02 -11.03 -17.75
CA ASP A 112 -22.82 -10.36 -18.80
C ASP A 112 -22.45 -8.88 -18.94
N ALA A 113 -22.29 -8.17 -17.83
CA ALA A 113 -21.85 -6.79 -17.83
C ALA A 113 -20.45 -6.63 -18.47
N TYR A 114 -19.50 -7.50 -18.12
CA TYR A 114 -18.15 -7.52 -18.71
C TYR A 114 -18.18 -7.70 -20.23
N SER A 115 -18.98 -8.64 -20.72
CA SER A 115 -19.20 -8.82 -22.16
C SER A 115 -19.67 -7.52 -22.84
N LYS A 116 -20.56 -6.76 -22.19
CA LYS A 116 -21.03 -5.48 -22.72
C LYS A 116 -19.96 -4.40 -22.68
N TYR A 117 -19.35 -4.14 -21.53
CA TYR A 117 -18.45 -2.99 -21.40
C TYR A 117 -17.08 -3.20 -22.05
N SER A 118 -16.63 -4.44 -22.23
CA SER A 118 -15.41 -4.74 -23.00
C SER A 118 -15.51 -4.33 -24.47
N SER A 119 -16.74 -4.15 -24.99
CA SER A 119 -16.99 -3.61 -26.34
C SER A 119 -16.98 -2.07 -26.40
N PHE A 120 -16.99 -1.38 -25.26
CA PHE A 120 -16.99 0.08 -25.22
C PHE A 120 -15.58 0.61 -25.50
N LYS A 121 -15.46 1.71 -26.27
CA LYS A 121 -14.17 2.41 -26.40
C LYS A 121 -13.70 2.90 -25.03
N SER A 122 -12.39 2.80 -24.77
CA SER A 122 -11.68 3.15 -23.51
C SER A 122 -12.54 3.96 -22.52
N PRO A 123 -13.04 3.32 -21.45
CA PRO A 123 -14.04 3.94 -20.59
C PRO A 123 -13.48 5.14 -19.82
N ASP A 124 -14.20 6.26 -19.83
CA ASP A 124 -13.92 7.38 -18.91
C ASP A 124 -14.41 7.02 -17.49
N LEU A 125 -13.59 6.26 -16.79
CA LEU A 125 -13.85 5.82 -15.42
C LEU A 125 -13.76 6.98 -14.41
N ARG A 126 -12.97 8.02 -14.70
CA ARG A 126 -12.76 9.12 -13.76
C ARG A 126 -14.02 9.96 -13.62
N SER A 127 -14.62 10.37 -14.75
CA SER A 127 -15.89 11.11 -14.69
C SER A 127 -16.98 10.28 -14.01
N LEU A 128 -17.08 8.99 -14.34
CA LEU A 128 -18.07 8.11 -13.74
C LEU A 128 -17.87 7.96 -12.22
N LEU A 129 -16.63 7.83 -11.75
CA LEU A 129 -16.30 7.74 -10.33
C LEU A 129 -16.69 9.01 -9.57
N VAL A 130 -16.37 10.19 -10.11
CA VAL A 130 -16.71 11.48 -9.50
C VAL A 130 -18.23 11.63 -9.36
N ASP A 131 -18.99 11.30 -10.41
CA ASP A 131 -20.45 11.37 -10.38
C ASP A 131 -21.06 10.34 -9.43
N THR A 132 -20.46 9.14 -9.36
CA THR A 132 -20.83 8.09 -8.41
C THR A 132 -20.69 8.57 -6.97
N ILE A 133 -19.55 9.18 -6.61
CA ILE A 133 -19.30 9.71 -5.26
C ILE A 133 -20.33 10.78 -4.89
N LYS A 134 -20.66 11.69 -5.82
CA LYS A 134 -21.71 12.69 -5.62
C LYS A 134 -23.07 12.04 -5.39
N GLY A 135 -23.40 11.02 -6.18
CA GLY A 135 -24.65 10.28 -6.09
C GLY A 135 -24.84 9.55 -4.76
N LEU A 136 -23.79 8.87 -4.28
CA LEU A 136 -23.81 8.09 -3.03
C LEU A 136 -24.08 8.96 -1.80
N LYS A 137 -23.79 10.27 -1.90
CA LYS A 137 -24.03 11.27 -0.84
C LYS A 137 -25.39 11.94 -0.91
N SER A 138 -26.12 11.77 -2.01
CA SER A 138 -27.44 12.38 -2.17
C SER A 138 -28.46 11.79 -1.19
N LYS A 139 -29.51 12.56 -0.85
CA LYS A 139 -30.61 12.08 0.01
C LYS A 139 -31.28 10.83 -0.55
N ASN A 140 -31.31 10.71 -1.89
CA ASN A 140 -31.85 9.56 -2.61
C ASN A 140 -30.70 8.69 -3.14
N GLN A 141 -29.81 8.24 -2.24
CA GLN A 141 -28.57 7.50 -2.53
C GLN A 141 -28.64 6.67 -3.83
N ASN A 142 -28.00 7.18 -4.88
CA ASN A 142 -27.79 6.53 -6.18
C ASN A 142 -26.28 6.27 -6.38
N GLY A 143 -25.89 5.47 -7.37
CA GLY A 143 -24.49 5.14 -7.63
C GLY A 143 -23.98 3.88 -6.95
N GLN A 144 -24.83 3.08 -6.31
CA GLN A 144 -24.41 1.77 -5.76
C GLN A 144 -24.03 0.80 -6.88
N GLY A 145 -24.84 0.77 -7.94
CA GLY A 145 -24.56 0.01 -9.14
C GLY A 145 -23.36 0.52 -9.90
N ALA A 146 -23.21 1.84 -10.00
CA ALA A 146 -22.03 2.46 -10.60
C ALA A 146 -20.74 2.11 -9.81
N LEU A 147 -20.78 2.13 -8.48
CA LEU A 147 -19.66 1.77 -7.62
C LEU A 147 -19.23 0.32 -7.83
N LEU A 148 -20.19 -0.61 -7.86
CA LEU A 148 -19.90 -2.02 -8.12
C LEU A 148 -19.32 -2.21 -9.53
N LEU A 149 -19.91 -1.58 -10.54
CA LEU A 149 -19.45 -1.67 -11.93
C LEU A 149 -18.02 -1.14 -12.08
N ILE A 150 -17.69 0.01 -11.50
CA ILE A 150 -16.31 0.55 -11.50
C ILE A 150 -15.36 -0.46 -10.85
N ALA A 151 -15.73 -1.05 -9.71
CA ALA A 151 -14.88 -2.00 -9.01
C ALA A 151 -14.68 -3.30 -9.80
N ASP A 152 -15.71 -3.78 -10.51
CA ASP A 152 -15.62 -4.95 -11.40
C ASP A 152 -14.77 -4.67 -12.65
N VAL A 153 -14.96 -3.52 -13.31
CA VAL A 153 -14.08 -3.11 -14.43
C VAL A 153 -12.62 -3.11 -13.99
N LEU A 154 -12.32 -2.50 -12.83
CA LEU A 154 -10.97 -2.42 -12.30
C LEU A 154 -10.41 -3.76 -11.81
N SER A 155 -11.26 -4.72 -11.42
CA SER A 155 -10.80 -6.05 -11.01
C SER A 155 -10.40 -6.90 -12.21
N ARG A 156 -11.09 -6.73 -13.35
CA ARG A 156 -10.83 -7.46 -14.60
C ARG A 156 -9.76 -6.79 -15.47
N GLU A 157 -9.68 -5.45 -15.43
CA GLU A 157 -8.71 -4.64 -16.17
C GLU A 157 -7.80 -3.86 -15.19
N PRO A 158 -6.89 -4.55 -14.48
CA PRO A 158 -6.06 -3.94 -13.43
C PRO A 158 -5.13 -2.82 -13.94
N ASP A 159 -4.84 -2.77 -15.24
CA ASP A 159 -4.06 -1.70 -15.85
C ASP A 159 -4.78 -0.34 -15.79
N LEU A 160 -6.11 -0.33 -15.69
CA LEU A 160 -6.91 0.88 -15.48
C LEU A 160 -6.85 1.40 -14.03
N PHE A 161 -6.31 0.60 -13.10
CA PHE A 161 -6.16 0.94 -11.69
C PHE A 161 -4.97 1.90 -11.47
N THR A 162 -5.12 3.13 -11.92
CA THR A 162 -4.04 4.13 -11.96
C THR A 162 -4.12 5.13 -10.80
N LYS A 163 -3.00 5.82 -10.53
CA LYS A 163 -2.95 6.90 -9.55
C LYS A 163 -3.93 8.02 -9.91
N ASP A 164 -3.99 8.41 -11.18
CA ASP A 164 -4.80 9.55 -11.63
C ASP A 164 -6.30 9.27 -11.47
N LEU A 165 -6.72 8.02 -11.67
CA LEU A 165 -8.10 7.61 -11.43
C LEU A 165 -8.51 7.76 -9.95
N LEU A 166 -7.59 7.49 -9.02
CA LEU A 166 -7.89 7.30 -7.60
C LEU A 166 -7.40 8.43 -6.69
N THR A 167 -6.73 9.45 -7.24
CA THR A 167 -6.22 10.59 -6.45
C THR A 167 -7.33 11.62 -6.24
N PHE A 168 -7.58 11.97 -4.99
CA PHE A 168 -8.48 13.03 -4.54
C PHE A 168 -7.77 13.84 -3.46
N GLU A 169 -8.07 15.13 -3.34
CA GLU A 169 -7.39 16.03 -2.40
C GLU A 169 -8.38 16.78 -1.51
N GLY A 170 -7.90 17.22 -0.34
CA GLY A 170 -8.66 18.01 0.63
C GLY A 170 -10.02 17.40 0.98
N LYS A 171 -11.07 18.21 0.87
CA LYS A 171 -12.45 17.80 1.18
C LYS A 171 -12.96 16.71 0.23
N GLU A 172 -12.51 16.70 -1.03
CA GLU A 172 -12.95 15.69 -2.00
C GLU A 172 -12.45 14.29 -1.61
N LEU A 173 -11.26 14.20 -1.00
CA LEU A 173 -10.74 12.93 -0.49
C LEU A 173 -11.61 12.38 0.64
N ILE A 174 -11.95 13.22 1.62
CA ILE A 174 -12.83 12.83 2.74
C ILE A 174 -14.17 12.32 2.19
N ASP A 175 -14.67 12.99 1.16
CA ASP A 175 -15.92 12.67 0.50
C ASP A 175 -15.88 11.37 -0.30
N ALA A 176 -14.76 11.11 -0.99
CA ALA A 176 -14.53 9.91 -1.79
C ALA A 176 -14.15 8.69 -0.95
N ALA A 177 -13.64 8.90 0.26
CA ALA A 177 -12.95 7.88 1.04
C ALA A 177 -13.74 6.57 1.21
N PRO A 178 -15.04 6.56 1.58
CA PRO A 178 -15.79 5.30 1.73
C PRO A 178 -15.90 4.50 0.43
N ALA A 179 -16.04 5.19 -0.72
CA ALA A 179 -16.14 4.58 -2.04
C ALA A 179 -14.77 4.07 -2.51
N LEU A 180 -13.71 4.86 -2.31
CA LEU A 180 -12.35 4.44 -2.58
C LEU A 180 -11.99 3.18 -1.77
N GLY A 181 -12.25 3.19 -0.46
CA GLY A 181 -12.00 2.03 0.41
C GLY A 181 -12.71 0.76 -0.08
N PHE A 182 -13.95 0.89 -0.58
CA PHE A 182 -14.66 -0.24 -1.21
C PHE A 182 -13.95 -0.70 -2.49
N ILE A 183 -13.62 0.21 -3.41
CA ILE A 183 -12.97 -0.11 -4.69
C ILE A 183 -11.62 -0.81 -4.45
N TYR A 184 -10.75 -0.26 -3.60
CA TYR A 184 -9.46 -0.87 -3.28
C TYR A 184 -9.65 -2.30 -2.75
N ALA A 185 -10.54 -2.47 -1.77
CA ALA A 185 -10.73 -3.76 -1.12
C ALA A 185 -11.36 -4.79 -2.08
N TYR A 186 -12.31 -4.36 -2.91
CA TYR A 186 -12.95 -5.20 -3.93
C TYR A 186 -11.97 -5.66 -5.00
N VAL A 187 -11.18 -4.75 -5.56
CA VAL A 187 -10.19 -5.06 -6.61
C VAL A 187 -9.11 -5.99 -6.07
N ILE A 188 -8.60 -5.75 -4.87
CA ILE A 188 -7.57 -6.61 -4.26
C ILE A 188 -8.09 -8.02 -3.98
N GLN A 189 -9.38 -8.16 -3.66
CA GLN A 189 -9.98 -9.45 -3.34
C GLN A 189 -10.40 -10.25 -4.59
N ASN A 190 -10.93 -9.58 -5.61
CA ASN A 190 -11.58 -10.25 -6.75
C ASN A 190 -10.75 -10.24 -8.04
N SER A 191 -9.66 -9.45 -8.12
CA SER A 191 -8.80 -9.47 -9.29
C SER A 191 -7.89 -10.70 -9.31
N ALA A 192 -7.73 -11.30 -10.49
CA ALA A 192 -6.73 -12.35 -10.71
C ALA A 192 -5.28 -11.80 -10.70
N LYS A 193 -5.11 -10.50 -10.94
CA LYS A 193 -3.83 -9.79 -10.92
C LYS A 193 -3.99 -8.47 -10.14
N PRO A 194 -4.20 -8.54 -8.82
CA PRO A 194 -4.51 -7.35 -8.03
C PRO A 194 -3.32 -6.37 -8.03
N PRO A 195 -3.55 -5.08 -7.76
CA PRO A 195 -2.49 -4.10 -7.63
C PRO A 195 -1.43 -4.55 -6.63
N THR A 196 -0.16 -4.38 -6.98
CA THR A 196 0.94 -4.79 -6.09
C THR A 196 0.87 -4.08 -4.74
N GLY A 197 1.32 -4.74 -3.67
CA GLY A 197 1.38 -4.11 -2.34
C GLY A 197 2.14 -2.77 -2.34
N LYS A 198 3.20 -2.64 -3.14
CA LYS A 198 3.92 -1.37 -3.35
C LYS A 198 3.04 -0.27 -3.95
N PHE A 199 2.21 -0.61 -4.93
CA PHE A 199 1.28 0.34 -5.52
C PHE A 199 0.23 0.79 -4.48
N VAL A 200 -0.37 -0.16 -3.77
CA VAL A 200 -1.38 0.14 -2.74
C VAL A 200 -0.79 1.00 -1.61
N LEU A 201 0.41 0.65 -1.12
CA LEU A 201 1.12 1.45 -0.12
C LEU A 201 1.34 2.88 -0.63
N ARG A 202 1.85 3.06 -1.85
CA ARG A 202 2.08 4.39 -2.44
C ARG A 202 0.81 5.24 -2.46
N MET A 203 -0.34 4.63 -2.77
CA MET A 203 -1.62 5.33 -2.80
C MET A 203 -2.09 5.76 -1.40
N PHE A 204 -1.85 4.95 -0.38
CA PHE A 204 -2.28 5.23 0.99
C PHE A 204 -1.24 5.96 1.85
N CYS A 205 0.03 6.04 1.45
CA CYS A 205 1.09 6.75 2.20
C CYS A 205 0.67 8.17 2.67
N PRO A 206 0.07 9.03 1.83
CA PRO A 206 -0.39 10.34 2.28
C PRO A 206 -1.44 10.25 3.40
N VAL A 207 -2.34 9.26 3.31
CA VAL A 207 -3.42 9.03 4.30
C VAL A 207 -2.87 8.42 5.60
N PHE A 208 -1.85 7.57 5.51
CA PHE A 208 -1.17 6.98 6.66
C PHE A 208 -0.41 8.01 7.48
N LEU A 209 0.30 8.92 6.80
CA LEU A 209 1.11 9.95 7.43
C LEU A 209 0.30 11.18 7.86
N ASN A 210 -0.94 11.33 7.40
CA ASN A 210 -1.84 12.39 7.84
C ASN A 210 -2.45 12.05 9.22
N PRO A 211 -2.29 12.91 10.24
CA PRO A 211 -2.86 12.69 11.58
C PRO A 211 -4.37 13.01 11.68
N GLU A 212 -5.00 13.54 10.63
CA GLU A 212 -6.42 13.92 10.65
C GLU A 212 -7.35 12.74 10.96
N ALA A 213 -8.17 12.90 12.01
CA ALA A 213 -9.14 11.89 12.43
C ALA A 213 -10.21 11.57 11.37
N SER A 214 -10.55 12.55 10.52
CA SER A 214 -11.52 12.42 9.41
C SER A 214 -11.12 11.32 8.41
N LEU A 215 -9.82 11.05 8.27
CA LEU A 215 -9.26 10.03 7.39
C LEU A 215 -8.91 8.73 8.12
N GLY A 216 -9.20 8.63 9.43
CA GLY A 216 -8.85 7.46 10.24
C GLY A 216 -9.43 6.15 9.71
N GLY A 217 -10.70 6.14 9.31
CA GLY A 217 -11.34 4.97 8.71
C GLY A 217 -10.69 4.56 7.38
N LEU A 218 -10.33 5.52 6.53
CA LEU A 218 -9.62 5.26 5.28
C LEU A 218 -8.21 4.73 5.53
N ALA A 219 -7.50 5.26 6.52
CA ALA A 219 -6.17 4.80 6.90
C ALA A 219 -6.22 3.34 7.41
N VAL A 220 -7.18 2.99 8.26
CA VAL A 220 -7.33 1.61 8.73
C VAL A 220 -7.71 0.68 7.58
N CYS A 221 -8.68 1.04 6.75
CA CYS A 221 -9.04 0.27 5.55
C CYS A 221 -7.84 0.10 4.60
N GLY A 222 -7.07 1.17 4.37
CA GLY A 222 -5.87 1.18 3.54
C GLY A 222 -4.78 0.25 4.07
N ALA A 223 -4.60 0.16 5.40
CA ALA A 223 -3.65 -0.76 6.01
C ALA A 223 -4.03 -2.22 5.74
N HIS A 224 -5.31 -2.57 5.91
CA HIS A 224 -5.83 -3.90 5.57
C HIS A 224 -5.69 -4.21 4.07
N CYS A 225 -6.05 -3.27 3.20
CA CYS A 225 -5.88 -3.40 1.75
C CYS A 225 -4.41 -3.64 1.38
N ALA A 226 -3.49 -2.82 1.90
CA ALA A 226 -2.06 -2.97 1.66
C ALA A 226 -1.55 -4.33 2.15
N MET A 227 -1.96 -4.77 3.34
CA MET A 227 -1.57 -6.06 3.90
C MET A 227 -2.09 -7.24 3.07
N ARG A 228 -3.33 -7.18 2.59
CA ARG A 228 -3.90 -8.18 1.66
C ARG A 228 -3.10 -8.24 0.35
N ALA A 229 -2.82 -7.09 -0.25
CA ALA A 229 -2.05 -6.99 -1.50
C ALA A 229 -0.58 -7.45 -1.35
N LEU A 230 0.06 -7.16 -0.22
CA LEU A 230 1.41 -7.64 0.10
C LEU A 230 1.45 -9.16 0.27
N ARG A 231 0.42 -9.76 0.89
CA ARG A 231 0.31 -11.21 1.05
C ARG A 231 0.04 -11.94 -0.25
N HIS A 232 -0.76 -11.35 -1.15
CA HIS A 232 -1.16 -11.99 -2.40
C HIS A 232 0.03 -12.49 -3.23
N TYR A 233 1.08 -11.68 -3.37
CA TYR A 233 2.26 -12.03 -4.16
C TYR A 233 3.37 -12.73 -3.37
N HIS A 234 3.22 -12.90 -2.05
CA HIS A 234 4.25 -13.43 -1.15
C HIS A 234 5.65 -12.78 -1.29
N ASP A 235 5.76 -11.55 -1.79
CA ASP A 235 7.04 -10.85 -1.94
C ASP A 235 7.30 -9.96 -0.71
N PRO A 236 8.27 -10.32 0.17
CA PRO A 236 8.60 -9.51 1.33
C PRO A 236 9.39 -8.24 0.98
N ARG A 237 9.77 -8.04 -0.29
CA ARG A 237 10.64 -6.95 -0.71
C ARG A 237 9.86 -5.66 -0.97
N VAL A 238 10.20 -4.63 -0.23
CA VAL A 238 9.63 -3.28 -0.37
C VAL A 238 10.69 -2.26 -0.79
N THR A 239 10.26 -1.08 -1.25
CA THR A 239 11.18 0.04 -1.46
C THR A 239 11.63 0.59 -0.11
N ALA A 240 12.78 1.25 -0.07
CA ALA A 240 13.27 1.95 1.12
C ALA A 240 12.22 2.89 1.74
N PHE A 241 11.53 3.67 0.89
CA PHE A 241 10.47 4.57 1.32
C PHE A 241 9.29 3.83 1.98
N HIS A 242 8.77 2.78 1.35
CA HIS A 242 7.67 2.00 1.92
C HIS A 242 8.08 1.28 3.20
N PHE A 243 9.33 0.81 3.29
CA PHE A 243 9.85 0.23 4.53
C PHE A 243 9.86 1.26 5.66
N ALA A 244 10.39 2.47 5.42
CA ALA A 244 10.41 3.55 6.41
C ALA A 244 8.99 3.91 6.88
N VAL A 245 8.03 4.02 5.95
CA VAL A 245 6.62 4.28 6.30
C VAL A 245 6.03 3.17 7.17
N ILE A 246 6.23 1.89 6.81
CA ILE A 246 5.71 0.78 7.61
C ILE A 246 6.39 0.72 8.98
N ASP A 247 7.71 0.92 9.07
CA ASP A 247 8.43 0.95 10.35
C ASP A 247 7.89 2.05 11.27
N ARG A 248 7.62 3.24 10.71
CA ARG A 248 6.96 4.34 11.44
C ARG A 248 5.58 3.91 11.96
N LEU A 249 4.76 3.33 11.09
CA LEU A 249 3.39 2.92 11.43
C LEU A 249 3.32 1.80 12.47
N VAL A 250 4.30 0.88 12.48
CA VAL A 250 4.37 -0.19 13.48
C VAL A 250 4.73 0.36 14.86
N ARG A 251 5.44 1.48 14.92
CA ARG A 251 5.94 2.07 16.17
C ARG A 251 4.99 3.07 16.78
N ASP A 252 4.28 3.82 15.93
CA ASP A 252 3.27 4.74 16.42
C ASP A 252 2.10 3.95 17.05
N LYS A 253 1.89 4.18 18.33
CA LYS A 253 0.77 3.64 19.12
C LYS A 253 0.07 4.75 19.91
N SER A 254 0.22 5.99 19.47
CA SER A 254 -0.29 7.19 20.16
C SER A 254 -1.82 7.28 20.17
N THR A 255 -2.50 6.60 19.23
CA THR A 255 -3.95 6.63 19.06
C THR A 255 -4.51 5.24 18.79
N ASN A 256 -5.84 5.06 18.91
CA ASN A 256 -6.51 3.81 18.51
C ASN A 256 -6.25 3.48 17.04
N ARG A 257 -6.32 4.49 16.15
CA ARG A 257 -5.98 4.37 14.72
C ARG A 257 -4.56 3.83 14.55
N ALA A 258 -3.58 4.47 15.19
CA ALA A 258 -2.17 4.09 15.08
C ALA A 258 -1.93 2.68 15.64
N THR A 259 -2.52 2.37 16.80
CA THR A 259 -2.47 1.04 17.42
C THR A 259 -3.02 -0.04 16.49
N HIS A 260 -4.17 0.20 15.84
CA HIS A 260 -4.77 -0.76 14.93
C HIS A 260 -3.90 -0.98 13.69
N ILE A 261 -3.43 0.09 13.05
CA ILE A 261 -2.53 0.02 11.89
C ILE A 261 -1.22 -0.68 12.25
N SER A 262 -0.65 -0.39 13.42
CA SER A 262 0.55 -1.05 13.95
C SER A 262 0.33 -2.56 14.04
N GLN A 263 -0.80 -3.02 14.59
CA GLN A 263 -1.13 -4.43 14.70
C GLN A 263 -1.32 -5.12 13.33
N VAL A 264 -1.86 -4.42 12.32
CA VAL A 264 -2.00 -4.94 10.95
C VAL A 264 -0.62 -5.27 10.36
N PHE A 265 0.35 -4.36 10.51
CA PHE A 265 1.66 -4.49 9.88
C PHE A 265 2.72 -5.21 10.74
N ASP A 266 2.54 -5.35 12.06
CA ASP A 266 3.57 -5.86 13.00
C ASP A 266 4.22 -7.16 12.53
N LYS A 267 3.42 -8.19 12.22
CA LYS A 267 3.96 -9.49 11.76
C LYS A 267 4.70 -9.39 10.43
N PHE A 268 4.20 -8.56 9.50
CA PHE A 268 4.81 -8.42 8.19
C PHE A 268 6.13 -7.66 8.26
N SER A 269 6.18 -6.60 9.08
CA SER A 269 7.36 -5.74 9.21
C SER A 269 8.62 -6.50 9.60
N LYS A 270 8.47 -7.54 10.45
CA LYS A 270 9.56 -8.42 10.90
C LYS A 270 10.15 -9.29 9.78
N ALA A 271 9.40 -9.53 8.70
CA ALA A 271 9.83 -10.34 7.56
C ALA A 271 10.26 -9.52 6.34
N MET A 272 10.03 -8.20 6.35
CA MET A 272 10.29 -7.34 5.21
C MET A 272 11.78 -7.21 4.88
N ARG A 273 12.08 -7.01 3.59
CA ARG A 273 13.43 -6.71 3.10
C ARG A 273 13.42 -5.46 2.23
N ILE A 274 14.48 -4.66 2.34
CA ILE A 274 14.65 -3.44 1.54
C ILE A 274 15.33 -3.81 0.21
N THR A 275 14.70 -3.44 -0.91
CA THR A 275 15.25 -3.68 -2.27
C THR A 275 16.53 -2.90 -2.56
N ARG A 276 16.62 -1.66 -2.07
CA ARG A 276 17.75 -0.74 -2.26
C ARG A 276 18.13 -0.11 -0.93
N MET A 277 19.06 -0.75 -0.22
CA MET A 277 19.47 -0.32 1.11
C MET A 277 20.17 1.05 1.10
N ASP A 278 20.86 1.37 0.00
CA ASP A 278 21.48 2.67 -0.26
C ASP A 278 20.47 3.83 -0.30
N LYS A 279 19.20 3.56 -0.62
CA LYS A 279 18.14 4.58 -0.63
C LYS A 279 17.42 4.71 0.71
N TYR A 280 17.79 3.92 1.72
CA TYR A 280 17.08 3.92 3.00
C TYR A 280 17.35 5.15 3.86
N VAL A 281 18.55 5.74 3.78
CA VAL A 281 18.87 6.98 4.50
C VAL A 281 17.94 8.12 4.11
N SER A 282 17.79 8.38 2.80
CA SER A 282 16.86 9.38 2.29
C SER A 282 15.44 9.13 2.77
N ALA A 283 14.98 7.87 2.77
CA ALA A 283 13.67 7.51 3.26
C ALA A 283 13.50 7.74 4.78
N ILE A 284 14.50 7.41 5.59
CA ILE A 284 14.47 7.64 7.04
C ILE A 284 14.36 9.15 7.32
N ILE A 285 15.18 9.96 6.67
CA ILE A 285 15.21 11.41 6.87
C ILE A 285 13.86 12.03 6.47
N THR A 286 13.30 11.62 5.33
CA THR A 286 11.98 12.12 4.88
C THR A 286 10.83 11.67 5.78
N VAL A 287 10.80 10.41 6.20
CA VAL A 287 9.64 9.83 6.89
C VAL A 287 9.65 10.12 8.39
N PHE A 288 10.81 10.33 9.01
CA PHE A 288 10.97 10.55 10.45
C PHE A 288 11.45 11.97 10.78
N ASP A 289 11.17 12.94 9.93
CA ASP A 289 11.59 14.34 10.13
C ASP A 289 11.10 14.93 11.47
N ASP A 290 9.87 14.61 11.86
CA ASP A 290 9.25 15.00 13.13
C ASP A 290 9.60 14.07 14.31
N MET A 291 10.46 13.07 14.12
CA MET A 291 10.90 12.11 15.15
C MET A 291 12.43 12.01 15.23
N PRO A 292 13.15 13.11 15.50
CA PRO A 292 14.61 13.19 15.32
C PRO A 292 15.40 12.20 16.18
N GLN A 293 14.99 11.96 17.42
CA GLN A 293 15.65 10.98 18.29
C GLN A 293 15.60 9.57 17.69
N TYR A 294 14.41 9.14 17.28
CA TYR A 294 14.18 7.82 16.72
C TYR A 294 14.79 7.67 15.32
N ARG A 295 14.72 8.72 14.50
CA ARG A 295 15.45 8.82 13.23
C ARG A 295 16.94 8.53 13.43
N ASN A 296 17.54 9.17 14.43
CA ASN A 296 18.97 9.03 14.74
C ASN A 296 19.32 7.60 15.22
N GLU A 297 18.47 6.98 16.05
CA GLU A 297 18.61 5.58 16.45
C GLU A 297 18.62 4.63 15.23
N LEU A 298 17.68 4.83 14.29
CA LEU A 298 17.61 4.07 13.05
C LEU A 298 18.86 4.24 12.19
N LEU A 299 19.33 5.47 12.02
CA LEU A 299 20.54 5.78 11.27
C LEU A 299 21.75 5.04 11.87
N VAL A 300 21.92 5.10 13.19
CA VAL A 300 23.02 4.42 13.90
C VAL A 300 22.91 2.90 13.78
N ALA A 301 21.74 2.32 14.02
CA ALA A 301 21.53 0.87 13.96
C ALA A 301 21.86 0.33 12.55
N ASN A 302 21.30 0.95 11.50
CA ASN A 302 21.52 0.47 10.13
C ASN A 302 22.95 0.70 9.63
N ALA A 303 23.63 1.75 10.11
CA ALA A 303 25.02 2.00 9.76
C ALA A 303 26.01 1.02 10.41
N LYS A 304 25.63 0.39 11.53
CA LYS A 304 26.40 -0.70 12.14
C LYS A 304 26.23 -2.01 11.37
N ASP A 305 25.03 -2.25 10.83
CA ASP A 305 24.67 -3.55 10.26
C ASP A 305 24.82 -3.65 8.74
N SER A 306 24.96 -2.52 8.01
CA SER A 306 24.94 -2.53 6.55
C SER A 306 25.93 -1.59 5.88
N LYS A 307 26.91 -2.18 5.18
CA LYS A 307 27.87 -1.44 4.35
C LYS A 307 27.19 -0.60 3.25
N LEU A 308 26.15 -1.16 2.61
CA LEU A 308 25.38 -0.49 1.55
C LEU A 308 24.58 0.69 2.08
N PHE A 309 24.06 0.59 3.31
CA PHE A 309 23.39 1.71 3.97
C PHE A 309 24.36 2.88 4.18
N VAL A 310 25.57 2.59 4.67
CA VAL A 310 26.61 3.61 4.86
C VAL A 310 26.99 4.29 3.54
N ASP A 311 27.13 3.52 2.46
CA ASP A 311 27.42 4.09 1.13
C ASP A 311 26.32 5.08 0.69
N GLY A 312 25.06 4.70 0.88
CA GLY A 312 23.92 5.59 0.63
C GLY A 312 23.89 6.83 1.53
N TRP A 313 24.34 6.72 2.77
CA TRP A 313 24.43 7.85 3.69
C TRP A 313 25.49 8.86 3.25
N VAL A 314 26.66 8.35 2.86
CA VAL A 314 27.75 9.18 2.33
C VAL A 314 27.31 9.92 1.08
N GLU A 315 26.61 9.27 0.16
CA GLU A 315 26.04 9.93 -1.02
C GLU A 315 25.02 11.01 -0.64
N TYR A 316 24.08 10.69 0.25
CA TYR A 316 23.05 11.65 0.67
C TYR A 316 23.67 12.92 1.28
N ASN A 317 24.68 12.77 2.14
CA ASN A 317 25.37 13.89 2.79
C ASN A 317 26.14 14.81 1.83
N LYS A 318 26.59 14.30 0.67
CA LYS A 318 27.25 15.14 -0.34
C LYS A 318 26.29 16.13 -0.99
N GLU A 319 25.01 15.79 -1.02
CA GLU A 319 23.99 16.51 -1.78
C GLU A 319 23.00 17.28 -0.89
N HIS A 320 22.92 16.96 0.42
CA HIS A 320 21.84 17.47 1.30
C HIS A 320 22.35 17.96 2.66
N GLU A 321 21.94 19.16 3.06
CA GLU A 321 22.28 19.77 4.35
C GLU A 321 21.74 18.98 5.55
N ASP A 322 20.51 18.46 5.45
CA ASP A 322 19.88 17.66 6.50
C ASP A 322 20.67 16.38 6.80
N GLY A 323 21.28 15.78 5.78
CA GLY A 323 22.16 14.63 5.93
C GLY A 323 23.40 14.97 6.77
N VAL A 324 24.01 16.13 6.50
CA VAL A 324 25.16 16.65 7.27
C VAL A 324 24.76 16.92 8.72
N LYS A 325 23.58 17.51 8.96
CA LYS A 325 23.07 17.77 10.31
C LYS A 325 22.85 16.48 11.08
N ALA A 326 22.12 15.53 10.49
CA ALA A 326 21.86 14.24 11.12
C ALA A 326 23.15 13.46 11.40
N PHE A 327 24.14 13.54 10.51
CA PHE A 327 25.46 12.94 10.73
C PHE A 327 26.16 13.52 11.97
N LYS A 328 26.24 14.84 12.09
CA LYS A 328 26.87 15.51 13.25
C LYS A 328 26.21 15.12 14.57
N GLU A 329 24.90 14.92 14.58
CA GLU A 329 24.15 14.53 15.79
C GLU A 329 24.50 13.11 16.30
N VAL A 330 25.03 12.24 15.43
CA VAL A 330 25.25 10.81 15.75
C VAL A 330 26.68 10.33 15.54
N THR A 331 27.60 11.19 15.10
CA THR A 331 28.97 10.82 14.72
C THR A 331 29.70 10.07 15.85
N ASP A 332 29.56 10.53 17.09
CA ASP A 332 30.20 9.89 18.26
C ASP A 332 29.68 8.48 18.59
N GLN A 333 28.55 8.08 18.01
CA GLN A 333 27.92 6.78 18.24
C GLN A 333 28.24 5.76 17.13
N LEU A 334 28.88 6.20 16.05
CA LEU A 334 29.25 5.34 14.93
C LEU A 334 30.50 4.52 15.26
N ILE A 335 30.53 3.31 14.71
CA ILE A 335 31.72 2.45 14.79
C ILE A 335 32.83 3.00 13.91
N TYR A 336 34.06 2.69 14.30
CA TYR A 336 35.27 3.19 13.66
C TYR A 336 35.30 2.92 12.15
N GLU A 337 34.99 1.71 11.70
CA GLU A 337 35.04 1.34 10.28
C GLU A 337 34.05 2.14 9.43
N THR A 338 32.92 2.52 10.01
CA THR A 338 31.88 3.32 9.35
C THR A 338 32.34 4.77 9.17
N LEU A 339 33.06 5.34 10.15
CA LEU A 339 33.57 6.72 10.09
C LEU A 339 34.51 6.95 8.90
N TYR A 340 35.34 5.97 8.53
CA TYR A 340 36.30 6.08 7.41
C TYR A 340 35.66 6.33 6.04
N LYS A 341 34.37 6.02 5.89
CA LYS A 341 33.67 6.19 4.62
C LYS A 341 33.17 7.62 4.40
N PHE A 342 33.09 8.43 5.46
CA PHE A 342 32.56 9.78 5.36
C PHE A 342 33.65 10.79 4.95
N PRO A 343 33.28 11.87 4.23
CA PRO A 343 34.21 12.96 3.93
C PRO A 343 34.79 13.53 5.22
N ARG A 344 36.11 13.69 5.27
CA ARG A 344 36.82 14.08 6.51
C ARG A 344 36.34 15.41 7.07
N GLU A 345 35.95 16.33 6.18
CA GLU A 345 35.46 17.66 6.55
C GLU A 345 34.14 17.60 7.33
N THR A 346 33.40 16.50 7.20
CA THR A 346 32.12 16.30 7.90
C THR A 346 32.29 15.68 9.28
N ILE A 347 33.43 15.04 9.56
CA ILE A 347 33.69 14.31 10.81
C ILE A 347 34.12 15.31 11.88
N VAL A 348 33.15 15.71 12.71
CA VAL A 348 33.32 16.67 13.80
C VAL A 348 32.92 15.98 15.10
N GLY A 349 33.78 16.02 16.11
CA GLY A 349 33.54 15.40 17.42
C GLY A 349 34.83 15.07 18.16
N ASP A 350 34.70 14.53 19.36
CA ASP A 350 35.84 14.27 20.27
C ASP A 350 35.79 12.87 20.93
N SER A 351 34.94 11.98 20.43
CA SER A 351 34.92 10.57 20.86
C SER A 351 36.23 9.85 20.56
N ASP A 352 36.51 8.79 21.32
CA ASP A 352 37.72 7.97 21.15
C ASP A 352 37.85 7.41 19.73
N ASN A 353 36.75 7.03 19.08
CA ASN A 353 36.74 6.57 17.69
C ASN A 353 37.20 7.68 16.71
N ILE A 354 36.72 8.91 16.90
CA ILE A 354 37.12 10.06 16.08
C ILE A 354 38.59 10.42 16.36
N ARG A 355 39.02 10.40 17.62
CA ARG A 355 40.42 10.64 18.01
C ARG A 355 41.36 9.61 17.41
N LEU A 356 41.01 8.32 17.47
CA LEU A 356 41.76 7.23 16.86
C LEU A 356 41.86 7.41 15.34
N MET A 357 40.76 7.76 14.67
CA MET A 357 40.73 7.97 13.23
C MET A 357 41.62 9.16 12.84
N ASN A 358 41.51 10.28 13.57
CA ASN A 358 42.34 11.45 13.35
C ASN A 358 43.83 11.16 13.60
N LYS A 359 44.16 10.38 14.63
CA LYS A 359 45.54 9.96 14.94
C LYS A 359 46.12 9.05 13.85
N GLU A 360 45.35 8.09 13.35
CA GLU A 360 45.80 7.23 12.25
C GLU A 360 46.01 8.02 10.95
N ILE A 361 45.11 8.95 10.63
CA ILE A 361 45.29 9.85 9.49
C ILE A 361 46.57 10.68 9.63
N GLN A 362 46.87 11.20 10.82
CA GLN A 362 48.11 11.92 11.09
C GLN A 362 49.34 11.03 10.94
N LEU A 363 49.29 9.79 11.43
CA LEU A 363 50.37 8.81 11.30
C LEU A 363 50.62 8.46 9.83
N ASN A 364 49.58 8.22 9.05
CA ASN A 364 49.70 7.95 7.61
C ASN A 364 50.26 9.17 6.84
N LYS A 365 49.88 10.40 7.21
CA LYS A 365 50.48 11.61 6.61
C LYS A 365 51.96 11.75 6.97
N ARG A 366 52.36 11.39 8.20
CA ARG A 366 53.76 11.42 8.64
C ARG A 366 54.60 10.35 7.94
N SER A 367 54.12 9.11 7.85
CA SER A 367 54.84 8.03 7.19
C SER A 367 55.07 8.32 5.70
N VAL A 368 54.07 8.85 5.00
CA VAL A 368 54.22 9.27 3.59
C VAL A 368 55.24 10.40 3.47
N ARG A 369 55.22 11.38 4.38
CA ARG A 369 56.21 12.47 4.38
C ARG A 369 57.62 11.97 4.65
N GLU A 370 57.79 11.01 5.56
CA GLU A 370 59.08 10.38 5.87
C GLU A 370 59.61 9.55 4.71
N ILE A 371 58.74 8.82 4.00
CA ILE A 371 59.09 8.10 2.75
C ILE A 371 59.56 9.10 1.69
N ILE A 372 58.84 10.21 1.49
CA ILE A 372 59.23 11.25 0.53
C ILE A 372 60.57 11.88 0.92
N LEU A 373 60.78 12.21 2.19
CA LEU A 373 62.05 12.75 2.68
C LEU A 373 63.20 11.76 2.49
N GLY A 374 62.97 10.46 2.74
CA GLY A 374 63.94 9.40 2.48
C GLY A 374 64.29 9.27 0.99
N LEU A 375 63.29 9.34 0.10
CA LEU A 375 63.51 9.34 -1.35
C LEU A 375 64.28 10.57 -1.82
N VAL A 376 63.97 11.75 -1.29
CA VAL A 376 64.69 13.00 -1.61
C VAL A 376 66.12 12.95 -1.08
N ALA A 377 66.34 12.51 0.16
CA ALA A 377 67.67 12.35 0.74
C ALA A 377 68.49 11.31 -0.04
N GLY A 378 67.89 10.19 -0.44
CA GLY A 378 68.52 9.18 -1.29
C GLY A 378 68.86 9.72 -2.68
N ALA A 379 67.96 10.47 -3.31
CA ALA A 379 68.23 11.11 -4.60
C ALA A 379 69.36 12.14 -4.51
N VAL A 380 69.38 12.97 -3.46
CA VAL A 380 70.47 13.92 -3.19
C VAL A 380 71.78 13.17 -2.98
N PHE A 381 71.80 12.11 -2.16
CA PHE A 381 72.99 11.31 -1.91
C PHE A 381 73.52 10.66 -3.18
N VAL A 382 72.66 10.05 -3.99
CA VAL A 382 73.04 9.46 -5.28
C VAL A 382 73.57 10.52 -6.23
N SER A 383 72.92 11.68 -6.35
CA SER A 383 73.39 12.76 -7.22
C SER A 383 74.72 13.37 -6.76
N HIS A 384 74.98 13.46 -5.45
CA HIS A 384 76.24 13.93 -4.91
C HIS A 384 77.38 12.93 -5.18
N TYR A 385 77.11 11.62 -4.97
CA TYR A 385 78.10 10.57 -5.23
C TYR A 385 78.37 10.34 -6.73
N TYR A 386 77.37 10.49 -7.59
CA TYR A 386 77.57 10.38 -9.05
C TYR A 386 78.40 11.54 -9.63
N LEU A 387 78.36 12.71 -8.99
CA LEU A 387 79.18 13.88 -9.35
C LEU A 387 80.62 13.81 -8.82
N GLU A 388 80.93 12.90 -7.90
CA GLU A 388 82.31 12.67 -7.42
C GLU A 388 83.00 11.50 -8.14
N LEU A 389 82.25 10.65 -8.84
CA LEU A 389 82.75 9.47 -9.57
C LEU A 389 82.96 9.71 -11.08
N PHE A 390 82.61 10.89 -11.58
CA PHE A 390 82.87 11.40 -12.94
C PHE A 390 83.44 12.80 -12.84
#